data_AF-A0A2D5GR50-F1
#
_entry.id   AF-A0A2D5GR50-F1
#
_cell.length_a   1.000
_cell.length_b   1.000
_cell.length_c   1.000
_cell.angle_alpha   90.00
_cell.angle_beta   90.00
_cell.angle_gamma   90.00
#
_symmetry.space_group_name_H-M   'P 1'
#
loop_
_entity.id
_entity.type
_entity.pdbx_description
1 polymer ?
#
loop_
_entity_poly.entity_id
_entity_poly.type
_entity_poly.pdbx_seq_one_letter_code
_entity_poly.pdbx_strand_id
1 'polypeptide(L)'
;MNTTNFPNGFVNGLTIRNSPITQLYPGNIFWVNGSSVLGGGQKVGGSNGNAGTYTAPFATLDFAIGKCLGGRGDIIMLMPGHTETVIAAGTITMDVAGVAVIGLGAGTLRPTISFTTATAAAIVVSAANCSIKNCIFSAGFADVAEAFTLTAVSFTIEDCVFQDADTGENFIELFDTGTSDNEVDDLAILNCKWTSPDTACTSVINVDSDIDGLTVHDCYFDLAVNGVLSIIAEVATGKDLTNIDIRRNYGTRLVTGSAVGYITFVDTTTTNTGVMKDNIWRSLDTAGELYVTAGSNITFDNNKATSAIDKSGYLLPVADS
;
A
#
# COMPACT_ATOMS: atom_id res chain seq x y z
N MET A 1 -4.37 -8.51 38.75
CA MET A 1 -3.18 -9.40 38.65
C MET A 1 -2.09 -8.61 37.96
N ASN A 2 -1.09 -8.15 38.72
CA ASN A 2 0.15 -7.60 38.15
C ASN A 2 0.85 -8.73 37.40
N THR A 3 1.07 -8.58 36.10
CA THR A 3 1.51 -9.69 35.24
C THR A 3 3.03 -9.89 35.21
N THR A 4 3.83 -9.10 35.95
CA THR A 4 5.29 -9.31 36.08
C THR A 4 5.92 -8.40 37.15
N ASN A 5 6.99 -8.87 37.83
CA ASN A 5 7.83 -8.10 38.77
C ASN A 5 8.86 -7.20 38.05
N PHE A 6 8.84 -7.15 36.73
CA PHE A 6 9.78 -6.45 35.89
C PHE A 6 9.07 -5.32 35.11
N PRO A 7 8.70 -4.22 35.79
CA PRO A 7 7.95 -3.12 35.16
C PRO A 7 8.74 -2.40 34.06
N ASN A 8 10.07 -2.53 34.08
CA ASN A 8 10.99 -1.93 33.11
C ASN A 8 11.60 -2.98 32.17
N GLY A 9 11.02 -4.18 32.07
CA GLY A 9 11.54 -5.28 31.26
C GLY A 9 12.73 -6.02 31.89
N PHE A 10 13.38 -6.86 31.08
CA PHE A 10 14.47 -7.73 31.51
C PHE A 10 15.82 -7.12 31.08
N VAL A 11 16.59 -6.56 32.03
CA VAL A 11 17.89 -5.90 31.77
C VAL A 11 18.89 -6.80 31.04
N ASN A 12 18.79 -8.12 31.23
CA ASN A 12 19.67 -9.12 30.60
C ASN A 12 18.96 -9.98 29.53
N GLY A 13 17.82 -9.51 29.00
CA GLY A 13 16.98 -10.26 28.06
C GLY A 13 16.14 -11.35 28.73
N LEU A 14 15.24 -11.97 27.95
CA LEU A 14 14.38 -13.07 28.38
C LEU A 14 14.78 -14.34 27.64
N THR A 15 15.17 -15.40 28.37
CA THR A 15 15.34 -16.74 27.79
C THR A 15 14.12 -17.61 28.07
N ILE A 16 13.47 -18.13 27.02
CA ILE A 16 12.41 -19.15 27.16
C ILE A 16 12.99 -20.49 26.77
N ARG A 17 13.04 -21.45 27.72
CA ARG A 17 13.63 -22.80 27.53
C ARG A 17 15.05 -22.76 26.95
N ASN A 18 15.91 -21.91 27.51
CA ASN A 18 17.29 -21.68 27.06
C ASN A 18 17.43 -21.08 25.64
N SER A 19 16.33 -20.66 25.00
CA SER A 19 16.38 -19.86 23.78
C SER A 19 16.33 -18.37 24.16
N PRO A 20 17.34 -17.57 23.83
CA PRO A 20 17.27 -16.12 24.05
C PRO A 20 16.20 -15.53 23.14
N ILE A 21 15.37 -14.65 23.70
CA ILE A 21 14.56 -13.72 22.91
C ILE A 21 15.44 -12.50 22.65
N THR A 22 15.94 -12.41 21.42
CA THR A 22 16.89 -11.38 20.98
C THR A 22 16.22 -10.15 20.36
N GLN A 23 14.92 -10.20 20.08
CA GLN A 23 14.21 -9.10 19.42
C GLN A 23 13.46 -8.24 20.44
N LEU A 24 14.07 -7.12 20.81
CA LEU A 24 13.39 -6.02 21.51
C LEU A 24 13.05 -4.98 20.46
N TYR A 25 11.77 -4.62 20.35
CA TYR A 25 11.34 -3.47 19.58
C TYR A 25 11.60 -2.20 20.42
N PRO A 26 12.15 -1.12 19.86
CA PRO A 26 12.54 0.06 20.63
C PRO A 26 11.34 0.83 21.21
N GLY A 27 10.15 0.70 20.61
CA GLY A 27 8.93 1.38 21.05
C GLY A 27 7.91 0.50 21.76
N ASN A 28 6.75 1.10 22.06
CA ASN A 28 5.62 0.42 22.67
C ASN A 28 4.87 -0.44 21.65
N ILE A 29 4.19 -1.48 22.15
CA ILE A 29 3.29 -2.30 21.35
C ILE A 29 1.85 -2.05 21.82
N PHE A 30 1.01 -1.53 20.93
CA PHE A 30 -0.43 -1.39 21.15
C PHE A 30 -1.19 -2.47 20.39
N TRP A 31 -2.24 -3.01 21.00
CA TRP A 31 -3.09 -4.03 20.42
C TRP A 31 -4.46 -3.47 20.10
N VAL A 32 -4.98 -3.79 18.92
CA VAL A 32 -6.30 -3.35 18.44
C VAL A 32 -7.12 -4.57 18.03
N ASN A 33 -8.38 -4.61 18.45
CA ASN A 33 -9.32 -5.64 18.03
C ASN A 33 -10.72 -5.04 17.84
N GLY A 34 -11.14 -4.93 16.58
CA GLY A 34 -12.48 -4.46 16.19
C GLY A 34 -13.45 -5.61 15.95
N SER A 35 -12.96 -6.85 16.06
CA SER A 35 -13.75 -8.06 15.91
C SER A 35 -14.61 -8.33 17.15
N SER A 36 -15.73 -9.03 16.95
CA SER A 36 -16.47 -9.66 18.04
C SER A 36 -15.78 -10.91 18.59
N VAL A 37 -14.77 -11.44 17.88
CA VAL A 37 -14.02 -12.63 18.29
C VAL A 37 -12.88 -12.24 19.23
N LEU A 38 -12.84 -12.88 20.39
CA LEU A 38 -11.76 -12.71 21.37
C LEU A 38 -10.56 -13.59 21.01
N GLY A 39 -9.37 -13.01 21.01
CA GLY A 39 -8.11 -13.72 20.91
C GLY A 39 -7.84 -14.60 22.15
N GLY A 40 -6.95 -15.59 22.00
CA GLY A 40 -6.59 -16.52 23.07
C GLY A 40 -5.94 -15.81 24.27
N GLY A 41 -6.70 -15.58 25.34
CA GLY A 41 -6.22 -14.88 26.55
C GLY A 41 -6.76 -13.45 26.70
N GLN A 42 -7.57 -12.97 25.75
CA GLN A 42 -8.30 -11.73 25.92
C GLN A 42 -9.36 -11.87 27.01
N LYS A 43 -9.45 -10.85 27.87
CA LYS A 43 -10.41 -10.80 28.97
C LYS A 43 -11.66 -10.00 28.61
N VAL A 44 -11.51 -9.08 27.67
CA VAL A 44 -12.53 -8.14 27.19
C VAL A 44 -12.36 -7.92 25.69
N GLY A 45 -13.44 -7.52 25.02
CA GLY A 45 -13.39 -7.06 23.63
C GLY A 45 -12.68 -5.71 23.49
N GLY A 46 -12.49 -5.27 22.24
CA GLY A 46 -11.91 -3.96 21.94
C GLY A 46 -12.73 -2.82 22.49
N SER A 47 -12.05 -1.87 23.12
CA SER A 47 -12.62 -0.60 23.56
C SER A 47 -11.54 0.45 23.64
N ASN A 48 -11.81 1.67 23.19
CA ASN A 48 -10.88 2.79 23.32
C ASN A 48 -10.71 3.24 24.79
N GLY A 49 -11.52 2.73 25.72
CA GLY A 49 -11.30 2.86 27.16
C GLY A 49 -10.30 1.85 27.75
N ASN A 50 -9.85 0.86 26.97
CA ASN A 50 -8.89 -0.15 27.42
C ASN A 50 -7.46 0.41 27.46
N ALA A 51 -6.52 -0.41 27.92
CA ALA A 51 -5.10 -0.04 28.04
C ALA A 51 -4.26 -0.29 26.77
N GLY A 52 -4.86 -0.82 25.69
CA GLY A 52 -4.13 -1.16 24.45
C GLY A 52 -3.21 -2.38 24.58
N THR A 53 -3.45 -3.23 25.58
CA THR A 53 -2.67 -4.46 25.80
C THR A 53 -3.29 -5.63 25.06
N TYR A 54 -2.54 -6.71 24.86
CA TYR A 54 -3.07 -7.94 24.25
C TYR A 54 -4.39 -8.40 24.88
N THR A 55 -4.49 -8.36 26.22
CA THR A 55 -5.67 -8.84 26.95
C THR A 55 -6.83 -7.85 27.06
N ALA A 56 -6.58 -6.59 26.73
CA ALA A 56 -7.53 -5.48 26.76
C ALA A 56 -7.12 -4.47 25.67
N PRO A 57 -7.43 -4.78 24.39
CA PRO A 57 -6.98 -4.01 23.24
C PRO A 57 -7.84 -2.77 23.01
N PHE A 58 -7.34 -1.81 22.26
CA PHE A 58 -8.16 -0.71 21.73
C PHE A 58 -9.18 -1.24 20.71
N ALA A 59 -10.23 -0.45 20.42
CA ALA A 59 -11.22 -0.81 19.42
C ALA A 59 -10.78 -0.41 18.01
N THR A 60 -10.17 0.77 17.86
CA THR A 60 -9.84 1.36 16.55
C THR A 60 -8.34 1.62 16.38
N LEU A 61 -7.89 1.56 15.13
CA LEU A 61 -6.52 1.87 14.71
C LEU A 61 -6.18 3.34 14.97
N ASP A 62 -7.06 4.26 14.56
CA ASP A 62 -6.83 5.70 14.74
C ASP A 62 -6.58 6.07 16.22
N PHE A 63 -7.37 5.49 17.13
CA PHE A 63 -7.16 5.71 18.56
C PHE A 63 -5.81 5.19 19.05
N ALA A 64 -5.33 4.07 18.49
CA ALA A 64 -4.02 3.51 18.81
C ALA A 64 -2.88 4.39 18.27
N ILE A 65 -3.04 4.96 17.07
CA ILE A 65 -2.09 5.94 16.50
C ILE A 65 -1.98 7.15 17.43
N GLY A 66 -3.10 7.68 17.93
CA GLY A 66 -3.11 8.77 18.91
C GLY A 66 -2.50 8.44 20.28
N LYS A 67 -2.09 7.18 20.54
CA LYS A 67 -1.29 6.78 21.73
C LYS A 67 0.20 6.62 21.43
N CYS A 68 0.59 6.69 20.17
CA CYS A 68 1.98 6.60 19.76
C CYS A 68 2.73 7.90 20.06
N LEU A 69 4.05 7.81 20.09
CA LEU A 69 4.96 8.94 20.19
C LEU A 69 5.91 8.93 18.98
N GLY A 70 5.97 10.08 18.29
CA GLY A 70 6.78 10.23 17.08
C GLY A 70 8.25 9.83 17.29
N GLY A 71 8.78 9.01 16.38
CA GLY A 71 10.18 8.57 16.37
C GLY A 71 10.54 7.53 17.43
N ARG A 72 9.60 7.07 18.27
CA ARG A 72 9.85 6.02 19.27
C ARG A 72 9.93 4.61 18.67
N GLY A 73 9.45 4.42 17.44
CA GLY A 73 9.33 3.11 16.80
C GLY A 73 8.19 2.27 17.40
N ASP A 74 7.04 2.91 17.64
CA ASP A 74 5.86 2.25 18.18
C ASP A 74 5.22 1.31 17.14
N ILE A 75 4.65 0.21 17.63
CA ILE A 75 4.04 -0.83 16.80
C ILE A 75 2.59 -1.02 17.21
N ILE A 76 1.69 -1.01 16.24
CA ILE A 76 0.27 -1.30 16.42
C ILE A 76 -0.01 -2.68 15.80
N MET A 77 -0.43 -3.61 16.64
CA MET A 77 -0.82 -4.96 16.25
C MET A 77 -2.34 -5.02 16.06
N LEU A 78 -2.78 -5.19 14.82
CA LEU A 78 -4.19 -5.45 14.51
C LEU A 78 -4.45 -6.96 14.62
N MET A 79 -5.38 -7.33 15.50
CA MET A 79 -5.69 -8.75 15.74
C MET A 79 -6.36 -9.43 14.54
N PRO A 80 -6.27 -10.78 14.44
CA PRO A 80 -6.93 -11.50 13.37
C PRO A 80 -8.43 -11.24 13.32
N GLY A 81 -8.94 -10.92 12.12
CA GLY A 81 -10.34 -10.59 11.88
C GLY A 81 -10.78 -9.24 12.45
N HIS A 82 -9.86 -8.36 12.84
CA HIS A 82 -10.20 -6.96 13.14
C HIS A 82 -10.83 -6.32 11.90
N THR A 83 -11.95 -5.63 12.12
CA THR A 83 -12.67 -4.90 11.09
C THR A 83 -12.82 -3.45 11.51
N GLU A 84 -12.53 -2.52 10.60
CA GLU A 84 -12.75 -1.08 10.80
C GLU A 84 -13.33 -0.47 9.53
N THR A 85 -14.09 0.61 9.67
CA THR A 85 -14.79 1.27 8.57
C THR A 85 -14.32 2.71 8.44
N VAL A 86 -13.88 3.09 7.24
CA VAL A 86 -13.56 4.46 6.84
C VAL A 86 -14.79 5.04 6.14
N ILE A 87 -15.33 6.13 6.66
CA ILE A 87 -16.54 6.79 6.13
C ILE A 87 -16.27 8.18 5.54
N ALA A 88 -15.08 8.72 5.80
CA ALA A 88 -14.58 9.99 5.30
C ALA A 88 -13.06 10.02 5.36
N ALA A 89 -12.43 10.88 4.58
CA ALA A 89 -11.00 11.18 4.69
C ALA A 89 -10.60 11.46 6.14
N GLY A 90 -9.51 10.84 6.57
CA GLY A 90 -8.96 11.02 7.91
C GLY A 90 -9.73 10.31 9.03
N THR A 91 -10.68 9.42 8.70
CA THR A 91 -11.24 8.49 9.72
C THR A 91 -10.12 7.70 10.40
N ILE A 92 -9.09 7.37 9.63
CA ILE A 92 -7.81 6.89 10.10
C ILE A 92 -6.75 7.83 9.55
N THR A 93 -5.94 8.40 10.44
CA THR A 93 -4.82 9.25 10.05
C THR A 93 -3.51 8.72 10.66
N MET A 94 -2.53 8.44 9.80
CA MET A 94 -1.15 8.16 10.20
C MET A 94 -0.41 9.49 10.36
N ASP A 95 -0.66 10.19 11.47
CA ASP A 95 -0.11 11.53 11.81
C ASP A 95 1.01 11.50 12.86
N VAL A 96 1.48 10.31 13.25
CA VAL A 96 2.59 10.13 14.18
C VAL A 96 3.75 9.40 13.48
N ALA A 97 4.90 10.07 13.39
CA ALA A 97 6.05 9.57 12.63
C ALA A 97 6.65 8.28 13.23
N GLY A 98 7.10 7.36 12.38
CA GLY A 98 7.79 6.14 12.82
C GLY A 98 6.86 5.07 13.40
N VAL A 99 5.57 5.08 13.07
CA VAL A 99 4.59 4.08 13.52
C VAL A 99 4.47 2.94 12.52
N ALA A 100 4.59 1.71 13.01
CA ALA A 100 4.37 0.50 12.22
C ALA A 100 3.04 -0.17 12.59
N VAL A 101 2.16 -0.39 11.61
CA VAL A 101 0.91 -1.13 11.75
C VAL A 101 1.10 -2.52 11.17
N ILE A 102 0.86 -3.56 11.97
CA ILE A 102 1.03 -4.96 11.57
C ILE A 102 -0.28 -5.70 11.77
N GLY A 103 -0.86 -6.14 10.65
CA GLY A 103 -1.98 -7.06 10.64
C GLY A 103 -1.57 -8.47 11.01
N LEU A 104 -2.34 -9.11 11.87
CA LEU A 104 -2.17 -10.52 12.26
C LEU A 104 -3.23 -11.40 11.61
N GLY A 105 -2.88 -12.65 11.35
CA GLY A 105 -3.76 -13.59 10.68
C GLY A 105 -3.38 -13.81 9.21
N ALA A 106 -4.14 -14.67 8.55
CA ALA A 106 -3.90 -15.09 7.17
C ALA A 106 -5.23 -15.28 6.43
N GLY A 107 -5.20 -15.15 5.09
CA GLY A 107 -6.41 -15.21 4.28
C GLY A 107 -7.44 -14.18 4.73
N THR A 108 -8.70 -14.61 4.87
CA THR A 108 -9.82 -13.76 5.32
C THR A 108 -9.76 -13.36 6.80
N LEU A 109 -8.83 -13.93 7.58
CA LEU A 109 -8.59 -13.54 8.96
C LEU A 109 -7.56 -12.41 9.10
N ARG A 110 -7.01 -11.91 7.99
CA ARG A 110 -6.25 -10.65 8.03
C ARG A 110 -7.18 -9.51 8.40
N PRO A 111 -6.70 -8.44 9.08
CA PRO A 111 -7.54 -7.29 9.40
C PRO A 111 -8.07 -6.65 8.12
N THR A 112 -9.35 -6.29 8.12
CA THR A 112 -10.02 -5.66 6.98
C THR A 112 -10.42 -4.24 7.33
N ILE A 113 -9.98 -3.28 6.52
CA ILE A 113 -10.44 -1.89 6.57
C ILE A 113 -11.33 -1.66 5.36
N SER A 114 -12.59 -1.28 5.61
CA SER A 114 -13.62 -1.11 4.58
C SER A 114 -13.92 0.37 4.36
N PHE A 115 -13.87 0.83 3.11
CA PHE A 115 -14.17 2.20 2.72
C PHE A 115 -15.62 2.28 2.27
N THR A 116 -16.45 3.03 2.98
CA THR A 116 -17.90 3.02 2.73
C THR A 116 -18.45 4.43 2.72
N THR A 117 -19.70 4.58 2.27
CA THR A 117 -20.55 5.78 2.40
C THR A 117 -20.15 7.04 1.62
N ALA A 118 -18.89 7.18 1.19
CA ALA A 118 -18.42 8.36 0.48
C ALA A 118 -17.30 8.00 -0.51
N THR A 119 -17.29 8.70 -1.66
CA THR A 119 -16.20 8.61 -2.64
C THR A 119 -14.88 9.15 -2.08
N ALA A 120 -14.93 10.16 -1.21
CA ALA A 120 -13.75 10.77 -0.58
C ALA A 120 -13.34 10.06 0.74
N ALA A 121 -13.74 8.81 0.95
CA ALA A 121 -13.29 8.03 2.10
C ALA A 121 -11.83 7.60 1.84
N ALA A 122 -10.90 8.05 2.68
CA ALA A 122 -9.47 7.77 2.51
C ALA A 122 -8.75 7.64 3.86
N ILE A 123 -7.69 6.83 3.89
CA ILE A 123 -6.71 6.83 4.99
C ILE A 123 -5.69 7.92 4.68
N VAL A 124 -5.52 8.87 5.61
CA VAL A 124 -4.58 9.97 5.41
C VAL A 124 -3.23 9.60 6.02
N VAL A 125 -2.16 9.73 5.25
CA VAL A 125 -0.78 9.54 5.74
C VAL A 125 -0.05 10.87 5.63
N SER A 126 0.22 11.49 6.78
CA SER A 126 0.80 12.83 6.89
C SER A 126 2.06 12.88 7.76
N ALA A 127 2.48 11.74 8.34
CA ALA A 127 3.72 11.63 9.09
C ALA A 127 4.70 10.64 8.46
N ALA A 128 5.97 11.03 8.46
CA ALA A 128 7.05 10.27 7.83
C ALA A 128 7.35 8.93 8.51
N ASN A 129 7.98 8.01 7.78
CA ASN A 129 8.46 6.71 8.28
C ASN A 129 7.36 5.81 8.85
N CYS A 130 6.15 5.89 8.28
CA CYS A 130 5.04 5.04 8.66
C CYS A 130 5.02 3.76 7.81
N SER A 131 4.51 2.67 8.35
CA SER A 131 4.32 1.45 7.56
C SER A 131 3.04 0.71 7.90
N ILE A 132 2.41 0.07 6.91
CA ILE A 132 1.27 -0.84 7.11
C ILE A 132 1.56 -2.18 6.45
N LYS A 133 1.40 -3.27 7.21
CA LYS A 133 1.69 -4.63 6.77
C LYS A 133 0.52 -5.59 6.96
N ASN A 134 0.30 -6.47 5.99
CA ASN A 134 -0.60 -7.64 6.09
C ASN A 134 -2.08 -7.30 6.38
N CYS A 135 -2.61 -6.22 5.80
CA CYS A 135 -4.02 -5.82 5.89
C CYS A 135 -4.79 -6.04 4.58
N ILE A 136 -6.11 -6.13 4.66
CA ILE A 136 -7.03 -6.09 3.52
C ILE A 136 -7.70 -4.72 3.50
N PHE A 137 -7.69 -4.06 2.35
CA PHE A 137 -8.42 -2.83 2.08
C PHE A 137 -9.54 -3.14 1.10
N SER A 138 -10.78 -2.91 1.51
CA SER A 138 -11.97 -3.28 0.73
C SER A 138 -12.76 -2.04 0.34
N ALA A 139 -12.92 -1.79 -0.95
CA ALA A 139 -13.83 -0.76 -1.45
C ALA A 139 -15.27 -1.23 -1.25
N GLY A 140 -15.97 -0.63 -0.30
CA GLY A 140 -17.38 -0.88 0.04
C GLY A 140 -18.29 0.28 -0.41
N PHE A 141 -17.88 0.99 -1.46
CA PHE A 141 -18.60 2.08 -2.11
C PHE A 141 -18.13 2.19 -3.56
N ALA A 142 -19.00 2.67 -4.44
CA ALA A 142 -18.65 2.92 -5.84
C ALA A 142 -17.69 4.10 -5.96
N ASP A 143 -16.66 3.95 -6.79
CA ASP A 143 -15.75 5.05 -7.13
C ASP A 143 -15.15 5.76 -5.90
N VAL A 144 -14.65 4.99 -4.93
CA VAL A 144 -13.79 5.54 -3.88
C VAL A 144 -12.56 6.10 -4.57
N ALA A 145 -12.34 7.42 -4.47
CA ALA A 145 -11.33 8.13 -5.24
C ALA A 145 -9.94 7.52 -5.00
N GLU A 146 -9.51 7.45 -3.75
CA GLU A 146 -8.25 6.84 -3.34
C GLU A 146 -8.37 6.06 -2.03
N ALA A 147 -7.61 4.96 -1.88
CA ALA A 147 -7.52 4.27 -0.59
C ALA A 147 -6.64 5.06 0.42
N PHE A 148 -5.60 5.71 -0.10
CA PHE A 148 -4.62 6.46 0.67
C PHE A 148 -4.34 7.84 0.07
N THR A 149 -4.52 8.88 0.87
CA THR A 149 -4.03 10.23 0.55
C THR A 149 -2.68 10.45 1.21
N LEU A 150 -1.64 10.73 0.44
CA LEU A 150 -0.24 10.77 0.91
C LEU A 150 0.34 12.19 0.88
N THR A 151 0.86 12.63 2.03
CA THR A 151 1.61 13.89 2.21
C THR A 151 2.84 13.68 3.10
N ALA A 152 3.42 12.47 3.02
CA ALA A 152 4.51 12.05 3.90
C ALA A 152 5.53 11.16 3.19
N VAL A 153 6.81 11.43 3.50
CA VAL A 153 7.95 10.66 2.99
C VAL A 153 8.11 9.31 3.71
N SER A 154 8.72 8.36 3.00
CA SER A 154 9.11 7.05 3.50
C SER A 154 7.94 6.23 4.05
N PHE A 155 6.78 6.29 3.39
CA PHE A 155 5.66 5.41 3.68
C PHE A 155 5.86 4.05 3.02
N THR A 156 5.67 2.96 3.77
CA THR A 156 5.75 1.60 3.25
C THR A 156 4.44 0.84 3.44
N ILE A 157 3.95 0.24 2.37
CA ILE A 157 2.87 -0.74 2.41
C ILE A 157 3.37 -2.09 1.94
N GLU A 158 3.18 -3.12 2.76
CA GLU A 158 3.76 -4.45 2.52
C GLU A 158 2.75 -5.56 2.73
N ASP A 159 2.80 -6.59 1.89
CA ASP A 159 1.98 -7.81 1.98
C ASP A 159 0.48 -7.54 1.92
N CYS A 160 0.02 -6.35 1.54
CA CYS A 160 -1.39 -5.92 1.58
C CYS A 160 -2.24 -6.37 0.37
N VAL A 161 -3.55 -6.50 0.58
CA VAL A 161 -4.52 -6.84 -0.48
C VAL A 161 -5.55 -5.73 -0.61
N PHE A 162 -5.83 -5.33 -1.84
CA PHE A 162 -6.87 -4.38 -2.22
C PHE A 162 -7.92 -5.10 -3.07
N GLN A 163 -9.19 -4.91 -2.74
CA GLN A 163 -10.28 -5.62 -3.39
C GLN A 163 -11.57 -4.80 -3.40
N ASP A 164 -12.43 -5.14 -4.34
CA ASP A 164 -13.81 -4.70 -4.41
C ASP A 164 -14.64 -5.52 -3.41
N ALA A 165 -15.53 -4.89 -2.64
CA ALA A 165 -16.39 -5.62 -1.70
C ALA A 165 -17.57 -6.28 -2.43
N ASP A 166 -18.13 -5.60 -3.44
CA ASP A 166 -19.21 -6.09 -4.29
C ASP A 166 -19.10 -5.52 -5.73
N THR A 167 -19.94 -5.99 -6.65
CA THR A 167 -19.97 -5.49 -8.03
C THR A 167 -20.31 -4.00 -8.10
N GLY A 168 -19.46 -3.21 -8.74
CA GLY A 168 -19.62 -1.77 -8.88
C GLY A 168 -19.17 -0.98 -7.65
N GLU A 169 -18.50 -1.63 -6.70
CA GLU A 169 -17.75 -0.97 -5.64
C GLU A 169 -16.26 -1.14 -5.94
N ASN A 170 -15.52 -0.03 -5.98
CA ASN A 170 -14.15 -0.02 -6.52
C ASN A 170 -13.38 1.15 -5.93
N PHE A 171 -12.05 1.02 -5.96
CA PHE A 171 -11.16 2.16 -5.88
C PHE A 171 -10.91 2.71 -7.29
N ILE A 172 -10.86 4.02 -7.47
CA ILE A 172 -10.35 4.64 -8.70
C ILE A 172 -8.84 4.45 -8.72
N GLU A 173 -8.13 4.91 -7.68
CA GLU A 173 -6.72 4.60 -7.44
C GLU A 173 -6.44 4.12 -6.02
N LEU A 174 -5.25 3.59 -5.76
CA LEU A 174 -4.88 3.16 -4.41
C LEU A 174 -4.20 4.28 -3.63
N PHE A 175 -3.32 5.04 -4.28
CA PHE A 175 -2.54 6.09 -3.66
C PHE A 175 -2.67 7.37 -4.47
N ASP A 176 -3.10 8.44 -3.82
CA ASP A 176 -3.01 9.79 -4.36
C ASP A 176 -1.88 10.53 -3.66
N THR A 177 -0.94 11.08 -4.43
CA THR A 177 0.08 11.96 -3.88
C THR A 177 -0.48 13.37 -3.72
N GLY A 178 -0.03 14.09 -2.71
CA GLY A 178 -0.28 15.52 -2.69
C GLY A 178 0.38 16.26 -3.87
N THR A 179 0.17 17.58 -3.92
CA THR A 179 0.58 18.43 -5.05
C THR A 179 1.94 19.10 -4.86
N SER A 180 2.55 18.94 -3.69
CA SER A 180 3.85 19.52 -3.35
C SER A 180 4.96 18.53 -3.68
N ASP A 181 5.88 18.97 -4.51
CA ASP A 181 7.02 18.15 -4.94
C ASP A 181 7.80 17.60 -3.74
N ASN A 182 8.20 16.34 -3.85
CA ASN A 182 8.97 15.57 -2.86
C ASN A 182 8.28 15.30 -1.52
N GLU A 183 6.96 15.54 -1.39
CA GLU A 183 6.26 15.25 -0.14
C GLU A 183 5.98 13.74 0.06
N VAL A 184 6.16 12.93 -0.98
CA VAL A 184 5.92 11.48 -1.00
C VAL A 184 7.16 10.68 -1.45
N ASP A 185 8.36 11.26 -1.26
CA ASP A 185 9.63 10.55 -1.52
C ASP A 185 9.72 9.24 -0.73
N ASP A 186 10.45 8.26 -1.28
CA ASP A 186 10.67 6.92 -0.70
C ASP A 186 9.38 6.11 -0.45
N LEU A 187 8.31 6.36 -1.21
CA LEU A 187 7.12 5.50 -1.19
C LEU A 187 7.49 4.08 -1.62
N ALA A 188 7.14 3.10 -0.79
CA ALA A 188 7.40 1.69 -1.05
C ALA A 188 6.10 0.86 -1.04
N ILE A 189 5.82 0.19 -2.16
CA ILE A 189 4.69 -0.73 -2.34
C ILE A 189 5.25 -2.13 -2.62
N LEU A 190 5.14 -3.03 -1.64
CA LEU A 190 5.90 -4.27 -1.61
C LEU A 190 4.99 -5.49 -1.43
N ASN A 191 5.09 -6.48 -2.32
CA ASN A 191 4.32 -7.72 -2.26
C ASN A 191 2.80 -7.49 -2.07
N CYS A 192 2.28 -6.44 -2.70
CA CYS A 192 0.88 -6.09 -2.63
C CYS A 192 0.09 -6.69 -3.79
N LYS A 193 -1.20 -6.90 -3.57
CA LYS A 193 -2.13 -7.36 -4.60
C LYS A 193 -3.32 -6.41 -4.74
N TRP A 194 -3.68 -6.05 -5.96
CA TRP A 194 -4.95 -5.40 -6.27
C TRP A 194 -5.65 -6.13 -7.41
N THR A 195 -6.93 -6.43 -7.22
CA THR A 195 -7.78 -6.99 -8.27
C THR A 195 -9.10 -6.26 -8.30
N SER A 196 -9.46 -5.70 -9.46
CA SER A 196 -10.77 -5.07 -9.67
C SER A 196 -11.26 -5.31 -11.10
N PRO A 197 -12.47 -5.88 -11.28
CA PRO A 197 -13.13 -5.98 -12.58
C PRO A 197 -13.83 -4.69 -13.02
N ASP A 198 -13.77 -3.61 -12.24
CA ASP A 198 -14.38 -2.33 -12.63
C ASP A 198 -13.50 -1.54 -13.61
N THR A 199 -14.14 -0.97 -14.63
CA THR A 199 -13.46 -0.18 -15.68
C THR A 199 -13.12 1.24 -15.25
N ALA A 200 -13.68 1.72 -14.13
CA ALA A 200 -13.41 3.05 -13.59
C ALA A 200 -12.03 3.17 -12.92
N CYS A 201 -11.39 2.05 -12.55
CA CYS A 201 -10.05 2.06 -11.97
C CYS A 201 -9.04 2.73 -12.92
N THR A 202 -8.24 3.67 -12.40
CA THR A 202 -7.25 4.45 -13.13
C THR A 202 -5.86 3.85 -13.00
N SER A 203 -5.22 3.90 -11.84
CA SER A 203 -3.84 3.47 -11.63
C SER A 203 -3.59 3.06 -10.19
N VAL A 204 -2.44 2.43 -9.91
CA VAL A 204 -2.03 2.19 -8.52
C VAL A 204 -1.73 3.52 -7.83
N ILE A 205 -1.05 4.44 -8.52
CA ILE A 205 -0.61 5.73 -7.98
C ILE A 205 -1.01 6.86 -8.94
N ASN A 206 -1.79 7.83 -8.46
CA ASN A 206 -1.88 9.15 -9.07
C ASN A 206 -0.72 10.01 -8.57
N VAL A 207 0.11 10.49 -9.50
CA VAL A 207 1.35 11.22 -9.22
C VAL A 207 1.18 12.68 -9.63
N ASP A 208 0.77 13.48 -8.65
CA ASP A 208 0.54 14.93 -8.71
C ASP A 208 1.68 15.75 -8.08
N SER A 209 2.75 15.08 -7.64
CA SER A 209 4.00 15.67 -7.15
C SER A 209 5.22 14.94 -7.70
N ASP A 210 6.37 15.60 -7.74
CA ASP A 210 7.64 14.90 -7.99
C ASP A 210 7.90 13.89 -6.87
N ILE A 211 8.36 12.70 -7.24
CA ILE A 211 8.74 11.64 -6.29
C ILE A 211 10.16 11.18 -6.59
N ASP A 212 11.00 11.18 -5.56
CA ASP A 212 12.28 10.47 -5.53
C ASP A 212 12.15 9.12 -4.80
N GLY A 213 12.77 8.07 -5.33
CA GLY A 213 12.89 6.80 -4.62
C GLY A 213 11.65 5.90 -4.61
N LEU A 214 10.67 6.12 -5.51
CA LEU A 214 9.49 5.24 -5.61
C LEU A 214 9.91 3.78 -5.84
N THR A 215 9.48 2.90 -4.94
CA THR A 215 9.75 1.46 -4.98
C THR A 215 8.46 0.67 -5.14
N VAL A 216 8.36 -0.15 -6.19
CA VAL A 216 7.21 -1.06 -6.40
C VAL A 216 7.75 -2.44 -6.72
N HIS A 217 7.70 -3.37 -5.77
CA HIS A 217 8.31 -4.70 -5.91
C HIS A 217 7.34 -5.84 -5.66
N ASP A 218 7.49 -6.91 -6.46
CA ASP A 218 6.83 -8.20 -6.24
C ASP A 218 5.29 -8.09 -6.13
N CYS A 219 4.69 -7.06 -6.74
CA CYS A 219 3.26 -6.80 -6.68
C CYS A 219 2.49 -7.50 -7.83
N TYR A 220 1.22 -7.78 -7.57
CA TYR A 220 0.27 -8.33 -8.55
C TYR A 220 -0.93 -7.38 -8.72
N PHE A 221 -1.04 -6.76 -9.89
CA PHE A 221 -2.12 -5.83 -10.22
C PHE A 221 -2.92 -6.37 -11.42
N ASP A 222 -4.23 -6.53 -11.23
CA ASP A 222 -5.13 -7.12 -12.22
C ASP A 222 -6.42 -6.30 -12.29
N LEU A 223 -6.44 -5.38 -13.25
CA LEU A 223 -7.47 -4.36 -13.39
C LEU A 223 -8.23 -4.56 -14.70
N ALA A 224 -9.49 -4.15 -14.71
CA ALA A 224 -10.36 -4.30 -15.86
C ALA A 224 -9.87 -3.54 -17.09
N VAL A 225 -10.51 -3.81 -18.23
CA VAL A 225 -10.32 -3.09 -19.51
C VAL A 225 -10.59 -1.59 -19.30
N ASN A 226 -9.58 -0.75 -19.47
CA ASN A 226 -9.76 0.70 -19.61
C ASN A 226 -8.93 1.17 -20.80
N GLY A 227 -9.55 1.91 -21.72
CA GLY A 227 -8.95 2.24 -23.01
C GLY A 227 -7.81 3.27 -22.97
N VAL A 228 -7.58 3.99 -21.88
CA VAL A 228 -6.69 5.17 -21.90
C VAL A 228 -5.77 5.31 -20.69
N LEU A 229 -5.71 4.33 -19.79
CA LEU A 229 -5.09 4.47 -18.45
C LEU A 229 -4.01 3.42 -18.17
N SER A 230 -2.96 3.83 -17.45
CA SER A 230 -1.79 2.98 -17.14
C SER A 230 -1.93 2.27 -15.81
N ILE A 231 -1.20 1.16 -15.61
CA ILE A 231 -1.41 0.33 -14.41
C ILE A 231 -0.69 0.82 -13.16
N ILE A 232 0.59 1.19 -13.23
CA ILE A 232 1.36 1.55 -12.04
C ILE A 232 1.15 3.00 -11.64
N ALA A 233 1.45 3.93 -12.53
CA ALA A 233 1.46 5.34 -12.17
C ALA A 233 1.00 6.21 -13.34
N GLU A 234 0.12 7.15 -13.01
CA GLU A 234 -0.27 8.25 -13.88
C GLU A 234 0.40 9.52 -13.38
N VAL A 235 1.38 9.98 -14.15
CA VAL A 235 2.25 11.11 -13.79
C VAL A 235 1.75 12.36 -14.47
N ALA A 236 1.30 13.31 -13.65
CA ALA A 236 0.72 14.57 -14.09
C ALA A 236 1.73 15.44 -14.86
N THR A 237 1.20 16.46 -15.54
CA THR A 237 2.01 17.38 -16.35
C THR A 237 3.09 18.07 -15.53
N GLY A 238 4.34 17.97 -15.98
CA GLY A 238 5.49 18.59 -15.34
C GLY A 238 5.92 17.91 -14.05
N LYS A 239 5.51 16.66 -13.82
CA LYS A 239 5.91 15.85 -12.67
C LYS A 239 6.92 14.78 -13.06
N ASP A 240 7.85 14.53 -12.13
CA ASP A 240 9.01 13.68 -12.34
C ASP A 240 9.07 12.52 -11.35
N LEU A 241 9.43 11.34 -11.87
CA LEU A 241 9.76 10.16 -11.09
C LEU A 241 11.28 9.92 -11.15
N THR A 242 11.96 10.18 -10.05
CA THR A 242 13.43 10.05 -9.93
C THR A 242 13.84 8.89 -9.04
N ASN A 243 15.01 8.30 -9.32
CA ASN A 243 15.57 7.13 -8.63
C ASN A 243 14.58 5.97 -8.40
N ILE A 244 13.65 5.73 -9.33
CA ILE A 244 12.64 4.69 -9.14
C ILE A 244 13.23 3.29 -9.18
N ASP A 245 12.59 2.38 -8.47
CA ASP A 245 12.93 0.97 -8.41
C ASP A 245 11.67 0.10 -8.54
N ILE A 246 11.32 -0.27 -9.78
CA ILE A 246 10.09 -1.02 -10.09
C ILE A 246 10.46 -2.39 -10.64
N ARG A 247 10.19 -3.46 -9.88
CA ARG A 247 10.75 -4.77 -10.19
C ARG A 247 9.84 -5.95 -9.88
N ARG A 248 9.93 -6.98 -10.73
CA ARG A 248 9.27 -8.28 -10.52
C ARG A 248 7.76 -8.16 -10.32
N ASN A 249 7.14 -7.12 -10.86
CA ASN A 249 5.70 -6.93 -10.77
C ASN A 249 5.00 -7.62 -11.92
N TYR A 250 3.77 -8.06 -11.66
CA TYR A 250 2.83 -8.47 -12.68
C TYR A 250 1.71 -7.44 -12.76
N GLY A 251 1.53 -6.85 -13.93
CA GLY A 251 0.40 -5.98 -14.21
C GLY A 251 -0.40 -6.47 -15.41
N THR A 252 -1.71 -6.56 -15.26
CA THR A 252 -2.65 -6.75 -16.37
C THR A 252 -3.73 -5.69 -16.30
N ARG A 253 -3.87 -4.95 -17.40
CA ARG A 253 -5.04 -4.14 -17.71
C ARG A 253 -5.18 -4.18 -19.20
N LEU A 254 -6.35 -4.59 -19.66
CA LEU A 254 -6.61 -4.83 -21.07
C LEU A 254 -6.85 -3.50 -21.83
N VAL A 255 -5.84 -2.62 -21.85
CA VAL A 255 -5.92 -1.31 -22.50
C VAL A 255 -6.11 -1.45 -24.00
N THR A 256 -7.13 -0.81 -24.58
CA THR A 256 -7.40 -0.88 -26.02
C THR A 256 -6.93 0.37 -26.79
N GLY A 257 -6.54 1.44 -26.11
CA GLY A 257 -5.96 2.64 -26.74
C GLY A 257 -4.50 2.45 -27.08
N SER A 258 -4.01 3.30 -27.99
CA SER A 258 -2.60 3.33 -28.38
C SER A 258 -1.79 4.21 -27.42
N ALA A 259 -0.52 3.86 -27.20
CA ALA A 259 0.46 4.65 -26.45
C ALA A 259 0.11 4.84 -24.97
N VAL A 260 -0.44 3.79 -24.34
CA VAL A 260 -0.66 3.72 -22.89
C VAL A 260 0.30 2.68 -22.31
N GLY A 261 1.10 3.11 -21.34
CA GLY A 261 2.20 2.32 -20.79
C GLY A 261 1.86 1.53 -19.52
N TYR A 262 2.90 0.90 -18.97
CA TYR A 262 2.91 0.45 -17.58
C TYR A 262 2.88 1.64 -16.62
N ILE A 263 3.54 2.73 -17.02
CA ILE A 263 3.45 4.08 -16.45
C ILE A 263 3.09 5.04 -17.59
N THR A 264 2.18 5.96 -17.32
CA THR A 264 1.91 7.09 -18.22
C THR A 264 2.52 8.36 -17.64
N PHE A 265 3.38 9.01 -18.41
CA PHE A 265 3.76 10.40 -18.23
C PHE A 265 2.94 11.26 -19.18
N VAL A 266 2.26 12.28 -18.66
CA VAL A 266 1.42 13.19 -19.49
C VAL A 266 2.28 14.03 -20.42
N ASP A 267 3.49 14.41 -20.01
CA ASP A 267 4.48 15.06 -20.86
C ASP A 267 5.88 14.46 -20.72
N THR A 268 6.74 14.72 -21.70
CA THR A 268 8.10 14.19 -21.71
C THR A 268 9.01 15.05 -20.85
N THR A 269 9.49 14.50 -19.75
CA THR A 269 10.57 15.07 -18.95
C THR A 269 11.78 14.13 -18.97
N THR A 270 12.96 14.68 -19.21
CA THR A 270 14.22 13.91 -19.23
C THR A 270 14.81 13.69 -17.83
N THR A 271 14.16 14.22 -16.80
CA THR A 271 14.55 14.10 -15.39
C THR A 271 14.27 12.71 -14.84
N ASN A 272 13.29 11.98 -15.40
CA ASN A 272 12.89 10.67 -14.92
C ASN A 272 14.07 9.68 -14.92
N THR A 273 14.40 9.10 -13.77
CA THR A 273 15.55 8.20 -13.59
C THR A 273 15.18 6.99 -12.76
N GLY A 274 15.98 5.93 -12.86
CA GLY A 274 15.81 4.73 -12.05
C GLY A 274 15.92 3.46 -12.88
N VAL A 275 15.31 2.39 -12.38
CA VAL A 275 15.33 1.07 -12.99
C VAL A 275 13.93 0.45 -12.97
N MET A 276 13.48 0.02 -14.14
CA MET A 276 12.35 -0.90 -14.28
C MET A 276 12.90 -2.23 -14.78
N LYS A 277 12.75 -3.32 -14.01
CA LYS A 277 13.24 -4.63 -14.45
C LYS A 277 12.42 -5.83 -14.04
N ASP A 278 12.49 -6.89 -14.86
CA ASP A 278 11.82 -8.17 -14.62
C ASP A 278 10.30 -8.06 -14.44
N ASN A 279 9.69 -7.00 -14.95
CA ASN A 279 8.25 -6.79 -14.84
C ASN A 279 7.50 -7.44 -16.02
N ILE A 280 6.24 -7.81 -15.79
CA ILE A 280 5.34 -8.36 -16.81
C ILE A 280 4.14 -7.44 -16.98
N TRP A 281 3.88 -7.05 -18.23
CA TRP A 281 2.76 -6.20 -18.63
C TRP A 281 1.84 -6.91 -19.62
N ARG A 282 0.54 -6.95 -19.34
CA ARG A 282 -0.50 -7.48 -20.24
C ARG A 282 -1.48 -6.36 -20.60
N SER A 283 -1.52 -5.97 -21.87
CA SER A 283 -2.43 -4.94 -22.44
C SER A 283 -3.34 -5.51 -23.55
N LEU A 284 -4.22 -4.73 -24.17
CA LEU A 284 -4.81 -5.05 -25.49
C LEU A 284 -4.34 -4.11 -26.60
N ASP A 285 -3.37 -3.23 -26.30
CA ASP A 285 -2.81 -2.29 -27.27
C ASP A 285 -1.95 -3.10 -28.24
N THR A 286 -2.38 -3.21 -29.49
CA THR A 286 -1.65 -3.95 -30.52
C THR A 286 -0.92 -3.04 -31.50
N ALA A 287 -1.03 -1.72 -31.33
CA ALA A 287 -0.56 -0.72 -32.29
C ALA A 287 0.53 0.22 -31.72
N GLY A 288 0.64 0.35 -30.40
CA GLY A 288 1.54 1.28 -29.73
C GLY A 288 2.03 0.79 -28.36
N GLU A 289 2.34 -0.51 -28.24
CA GLU A 289 2.83 -1.11 -26.99
C GLU A 289 4.08 -0.38 -26.49
N LEU A 290 3.97 0.21 -25.29
CA LEU A 290 5.05 0.90 -24.61
C LEU A 290 5.09 0.48 -23.15
N TYR A 291 6.27 0.53 -22.52
CA TYR A 291 6.39 0.39 -21.07
C TYR A 291 6.16 1.74 -20.36
N VAL A 292 6.58 2.83 -21.00
CA VAL A 292 6.37 4.21 -20.56
C VAL A 292 5.97 5.07 -21.76
N THR A 293 5.08 6.05 -21.58
CA THR A 293 4.51 6.85 -22.68
C THR A 293 5.39 7.99 -23.16
N ALA A 294 6.47 8.31 -22.43
CA ALA A 294 7.38 9.40 -22.73
C ALA A 294 8.84 8.94 -22.71
N GLY A 295 9.70 9.68 -23.43
CA GLY A 295 11.14 9.53 -23.28
C GLY A 295 11.56 9.82 -21.84
N SER A 296 12.20 8.84 -21.21
CA SER A 296 12.72 8.91 -19.84
C SER A 296 14.18 8.47 -19.82
N ASN A 297 14.89 8.77 -18.74
CA ASN A 297 16.24 8.26 -18.47
C ASN A 297 16.19 7.04 -17.53
N ILE A 298 15.08 6.30 -17.56
CA ILE A 298 14.87 5.07 -16.81
C ILE A 298 15.59 3.92 -17.52
N THR A 299 16.33 3.13 -16.76
CA THR A 299 16.96 1.90 -17.27
C THR A 299 15.94 0.78 -17.32
N PHE A 300 15.77 0.16 -18.50
CA PHE A 300 14.93 -1.02 -18.67
C PHE A 300 15.78 -2.28 -18.78
N ASP A 301 15.43 -3.32 -18.03
CA ASP A 301 16.11 -4.61 -18.07
C ASP A 301 15.12 -5.77 -17.96
N ASN A 302 15.11 -6.68 -18.95
CA ASN A 302 14.30 -7.91 -18.95
C ASN A 302 12.79 -7.73 -18.66
N ASN A 303 12.19 -6.59 -19.00
CA ASN A 303 10.74 -6.40 -18.90
C ASN A 303 10.02 -7.06 -20.07
N LYS A 304 8.88 -7.69 -19.81
CA LYS A 304 8.07 -8.36 -20.84
C LYS A 304 6.71 -7.71 -20.98
N ALA A 305 6.24 -7.60 -22.22
CA ALA A 305 4.89 -7.17 -22.53
C ALA A 305 4.20 -8.14 -23.51
N THR A 306 2.87 -8.21 -23.43
CA THR A 306 2.05 -8.89 -24.44
C THR A 306 0.67 -8.27 -24.55
N SER A 307 0.23 -8.02 -25.77
CA SER A 307 -1.17 -7.74 -26.11
C SER A 307 -1.91 -8.94 -26.71
N ALA A 308 -1.18 -9.99 -27.07
CA ALA A 308 -1.73 -11.14 -27.76
C ALA A 308 -2.28 -12.22 -26.80
N ILE A 309 -3.46 -12.72 -27.12
CA ILE A 309 -4.07 -13.88 -26.45
C ILE A 309 -3.21 -15.12 -26.71
N ASP A 310 -2.97 -15.90 -25.66
CA ASP A 310 -2.23 -17.18 -25.70
C ASP A 310 -0.80 -17.07 -26.26
N LYS A 311 -0.14 -15.92 -26.06
CA LYS A 311 1.27 -15.71 -26.41
C LYS A 311 2.10 -15.37 -25.19
N SER A 312 3.33 -15.87 -25.16
CA SER A 312 4.34 -15.39 -24.22
C SER A 312 4.74 -13.96 -24.58
N GLY A 313 4.92 -13.12 -23.56
CA GLY A 313 5.39 -11.75 -23.77
C GLY A 313 6.80 -11.68 -24.32
N TYR A 314 7.03 -10.65 -25.11
CA TYR A 314 8.32 -10.31 -25.70
C TYR A 314 9.00 -9.20 -24.88
N LEU A 315 10.29 -9.00 -25.09
CA LEU A 315 11.08 -7.98 -24.40
C LEU A 315 10.63 -6.57 -24.83
N LEU A 316 10.19 -5.75 -23.88
CA LEU A 316 9.75 -4.37 -24.14
C LEU A 316 10.25 -3.43 -23.01
N PRO A 317 11.02 -2.37 -23.31
CA PRO A 317 11.58 -2.01 -24.62
C PRO A 317 12.53 -3.08 -25.18
N VAL A 318 12.67 -3.11 -26.50
CA VAL A 318 13.62 -4.02 -27.17
C VAL A 318 15.05 -3.76 -26.73
N ALA A 319 15.90 -4.78 -26.73
CA ALA A 319 17.31 -4.63 -26.37
C ALA A 319 18.03 -3.69 -27.34
N ASP A 320 18.88 -2.81 -26.79
CA ASP A 320 19.76 -1.93 -27.56
C ASP A 320 20.90 -2.73 -28.23
N SER A 321 21.46 -2.21 -29.32
CA SER A 321 22.48 -2.86 -30.16
C SER A 321 23.91 -2.51 -29.80
#